data_AF-A0A485L1S5-F1
#
_entry.id   AF-A0A485L1S5-F1
#
_cell.length_a   1.000
_cell.length_b   1.000
_cell.length_c   1.000
_cell.angle_alpha   90.00
_cell.angle_beta   90.00
_cell.angle_gamma   90.00
#
_symmetry.space_group_name_H-M   'P 1'
#
loop_
_entity.id
_entity.type
_entity.pdbx_description
1 polymer ?
#
loop_
_entity_poly.entity_id
_entity_poly.type
_entity_poly.pdbx_seq_one_letter_code
_entity_poly.pdbx_strand_id
1 'polypeptide(L)'
;MADVDKLMRLLRPIYDAIDARQYKHAIKLCTQKKICDLDLVQVLQAHCLERTGKVDDALKIVRRVQLKKPTEENLLNTMQLVFKLCGAPQEMLLTYEHAAAAQPTNQDVNCQLFYGYTRALSLAKQQQLAFKMYKSFNSLQFVGWACLSMLLQVTVEKSLPVKMLPLADKMLTKALRDHPAASNGEFTQLLVLLLQAQDKPQEAMAAFQEFIHVDAAADEPSSSIKPRSLEGQGKDRLPSLSSSSSLDHWSL
;
A
#
# COMPACT_ATOMS: atom_id res chain seq x y z
N MET A 1 6.78 -4.84 29.81
CA MET A 1 5.31 -4.73 29.72
C MET A 1 4.75 -3.56 30.53
N ALA A 2 5.06 -3.42 31.83
CA ALA A 2 4.53 -2.31 32.66
C ALA A 2 4.87 -0.89 32.14
N ASP A 3 6.04 -0.71 31.51
CA ASP A 3 6.47 0.60 31.03
C ASP A 3 5.77 1.03 29.72
N VAL A 4 5.50 0.07 28.83
CA VAL A 4 4.73 0.28 27.60
C VAL A 4 3.28 0.67 27.93
N ASP A 5 2.69 -0.02 28.91
CA ASP A 5 1.32 0.23 29.35
C ASP A 5 1.18 1.61 30.00
N LYS A 6 2.18 2.01 30.79
CA LYS A 6 2.29 3.35 31.37
C LYS A 6 2.47 4.42 30.28
N LEU A 7 3.29 4.16 29.26
CA LEU A 7 3.49 5.06 28.15
C LEU A 7 2.21 5.25 27.34
N MET A 8 1.48 4.18 27.03
CA MET A 8 0.20 4.25 26.32
C MET A 8 -0.82 5.11 27.07
N ARG A 9 -0.90 5.02 28.40
CA ARG A 9 -1.77 5.89 29.21
C ARG A 9 -1.39 7.37 29.12
N LEU A 10 -0.11 7.68 28.93
CA LEU A 10 0.36 9.06 28.75
C LEU A 10 0.11 9.57 27.32
N LEU A 11 0.12 8.70 26.32
CA LEU A 11 -0.17 9.05 24.93
C LEU A 11 -1.67 9.17 24.65
N ARG A 12 -2.52 8.44 25.38
CA ARG A 12 -3.96 8.40 25.17
C ARG A 12 -4.63 9.79 25.11
N PRO A 13 -4.34 10.73 26.03
CA PRO A 13 -4.92 12.07 25.97
C PRO A 13 -4.53 12.84 24.69
N ILE A 14 -3.33 12.60 24.15
CA ILE A 14 -2.90 13.23 22.89
C ILE A 14 -3.74 12.70 21.74
N TYR A 15 -3.90 11.38 21.64
CA TYR A 15 -4.73 10.76 20.60
C TYR A 15 -6.19 11.21 20.69
N ASP A 16 -6.79 11.17 21.89
CA ASP A 16 -8.18 11.61 22.08
C ASP A 16 -8.37 13.08 21.68
N ALA A 17 -7.39 13.96 21.96
CA ALA A 17 -7.43 15.35 21.54
C ALA A 17 -7.26 15.54 20.02
N ILE A 18 -6.45 14.71 19.36
CA ILE A 18 -6.28 14.70 17.90
C ILE A 18 -7.58 14.23 17.23
N ASP A 19 -8.19 13.15 17.73
CA ASP A 19 -9.43 12.57 17.22
C ASP A 19 -10.60 13.55 17.36
N ALA A 20 -10.67 14.26 18.50
CA ALA A 20 -11.61 15.36 18.71
C ALA A 20 -11.28 16.64 17.91
N ARG A 21 -10.24 16.63 17.06
CA ARG A 21 -9.74 17.76 16.26
C ARG A 21 -9.34 18.98 17.09
N GLN A 22 -9.02 18.78 18.36
CA GLN A 22 -8.56 19.83 19.28
C GLN A 22 -7.05 20.03 19.18
N TYR A 23 -6.53 20.34 17.99
CA TYR A 23 -5.09 20.34 17.71
C TYR A 23 -4.27 21.30 18.60
N LYS A 24 -4.81 22.48 18.93
CA LYS A 24 -4.15 23.41 19.86
C LYS A 24 -4.03 22.84 21.27
N HIS A 25 -5.00 22.03 21.69
CA HIS A 25 -4.95 21.33 22.98
C HIS A 25 -3.94 20.18 22.93
N ALA A 26 -3.97 19.36 21.86
CA ALA A 26 -3.01 18.28 21.64
C ALA A 26 -1.56 18.78 21.65
N ILE A 27 -1.27 19.93 21.02
CA ILE A 27 0.07 20.56 21.06
C ILE A 27 0.51 20.84 22.50
N LYS A 28 -0.39 21.36 23.36
CA LYS A 28 -0.06 21.61 24.78
C LYS A 28 0.24 20.29 25.50
N LEU A 29 -0.50 19.23 25.22
CA LEU A 29 -0.25 17.90 25.80
C LEU A 29 1.11 17.34 25.37
N CYS A 30 1.53 17.52 24.12
CA CYS A 30 2.85 17.09 23.65
C CYS A 30 4.02 17.80 24.35
N THR A 31 3.82 19.00 24.89
CA THR A 31 4.88 19.76 25.60
C THR A 31 5.09 19.36 27.05
N GLN A 32 4.36 18.35 27.56
CA GLN A 32 4.54 17.88 28.91
C GLN A 32 5.93 17.26 29.10
N LYS A 33 6.67 17.74 30.12
CA LYS A 33 8.06 17.34 30.42
C LYS A 33 8.29 15.82 30.53
N LYS A 34 7.25 15.03 30.84
CA LYS A 34 7.35 13.58 31.00
C LYS A 34 7.50 12.84 29.67
N ILE A 35 7.05 13.43 28.57
CA ILE A 35 6.89 12.74 27.28
C ILE A 35 7.37 13.56 26.07
N CYS A 36 7.69 14.84 26.24
CA CYS A 36 8.07 15.74 25.15
C CYS A 36 9.34 15.31 24.38
N ASP A 37 10.21 14.54 25.02
CA ASP A 37 11.47 14.08 24.42
C ASP A 37 11.30 12.81 23.58
N LEU A 38 10.13 12.17 23.64
CA LEU A 38 9.82 10.98 22.85
C LEU A 38 9.62 11.37 21.39
N ASP A 39 10.32 10.68 20.50
CA ASP A 39 10.25 10.94 19.06
C ASP A 39 8.83 10.85 18.51
N LEU A 40 8.06 9.86 18.97
CA LEU A 40 6.65 9.73 18.58
C LEU A 40 5.82 10.95 19.01
N VAL A 41 6.02 11.48 20.21
CA VAL A 41 5.30 12.66 20.71
C VAL A 41 5.69 13.91 19.92
N GLN A 42 6.95 14.04 19.54
CA GLN A 42 7.43 15.12 18.69
C GLN A 42 6.80 15.06 17.30
N VAL A 43 6.70 13.87 16.70
CA VAL A 43 6.05 13.71 15.38
C VAL A 43 4.53 13.92 15.48
N LEU A 44 3.87 13.49 16.56
CA LEU A 44 2.46 13.82 16.81
C LEU A 44 2.23 15.33 17.00
N GLN A 45 3.17 16.02 17.65
CA GLN A 45 3.17 17.47 17.73
C GLN A 45 3.30 18.10 16.33
N ALA A 46 4.19 17.58 15.49
CA ALA A 46 4.35 18.02 14.10
C ALA A 46 3.06 17.82 13.29
N HIS A 47 2.38 16.68 13.44
CA HIS A 47 1.07 16.45 12.84
C HIS A 47 0.08 17.55 13.26
N CYS A 48 -0.03 17.84 14.55
CA CYS A 48 -0.94 18.89 15.02
C CYS A 48 -0.56 20.29 14.53
N LEU A 49 0.74 20.59 14.40
CA LEU A 49 1.23 21.87 13.87
C LEU A 49 0.82 22.05 12.40
N GLU A 50 0.98 21.01 11.57
CA GLU A 50 0.52 20.99 10.19
C GLU A 50 -0.99 21.28 10.13
N ARG A 51 -1.80 20.58 10.93
CA ARG A 51 -3.27 20.80 10.99
C ARG A 51 -3.68 22.21 11.40
N THR A 52 -2.77 22.98 12.03
CA THR A 52 -2.99 24.39 12.39
C THR A 52 -2.37 25.39 11.40
N GLY A 53 -1.85 24.92 10.26
CA GLY A 53 -1.24 25.74 9.20
C GLY A 53 0.25 26.03 9.39
N LYS A 54 0.90 25.46 10.40
CA LYS A 54 2.33 25.68 10.70
C LYS A 54 3.20 24.60 10.06
N VAL A 55 3.12 24.48 8.74
CA VAL A 55 3.76 23.41 7.96
C VAL A 55 5.29 23.43 8.12
N ASP A 56 5.93 24.60 8.09
CA ASP A 56 7.39 24.72 8.22
C ASP A 56 7.90 24.22 9.58
N ASP A 57 7.16 24.50 10.65
CA ASP A 57 7.53 24.04 11.99
C ASP A 57 7.33 22.53 12.13
N ALA A 58 6.28 21.98 11.53
CA ALA A 58 6.06 20.54 11.44
C ALA A 58 7.22 19.84 10.71
N LEU A 59 7.63 20.36 9.55
CA LEU A 59 8.75 19.84 8.77
C LEU A 59 10.08 19.89 9.54
N LYS A 60 10.36 21.00 10.26
CA LYS A 60 11.56 21.10 11.10
C LYS A 60 11.62 20.02 12.18
N ILE A 61 10.49 19.69 12.80
CA ILE A 61 10.44 18.67 13.86
C ILE A 61 10.64 17.28 13.26
N VAL A 62 9.86 16.91 12.23
CA VAL A 62 9.93 15.55 11.65
C VAL A 62 11.31 15.27 11.03
N ARG A 63 11.94 16.25 10.36
CA ARG A 63 13.31 16.13 9.83
C ARG A 63 14.34 15.95 10.94
N ARG A 64 14.17 16.60 12.10
CA ARG A 64 15.07 16.40 13.25
C ARG A 64 14.99 14.99 13.79
N VAL A 65 13.78 14.43 13.91
CA VAL A 65 13.57 13.04 14.31
C VAL A 65 14.16 12.10 13.26
N GLN A 66 14.05 12.43 11.97
CA GLN A 66 14.62 11.68 10.87
C GLN A 66 16.14 11.46 10.99
N LEU A 67 16.88 12.46 11.48
CA LEU A 67 18.33 12.37 11.69
C LEU A 67 18.75 11.26 12.66
N LYS A 68 17.84 10.84 13.55
CA LYS A 68 18.07 9.74 14.51
C LYS A 68 17.95 8.36 13.85
N LYS A 69 17.60 8.28 12.56
CA LYS A 69 17.40 7.04 11.78
C LYS A 69 16.44 6.06 12.47
N PRO A 70 15.18 6.48 12.70
CA PRO A 70 14.21 5.63 13.39
C PRO A 70 13.90 4.36 12.60
N THR A 71 13.64 3.28 13.31
CA THR A 71 13.27 1.97 12.75
C THR A 71 11.94 1.43 13.27
N GLU A 72 11.35 2.09 14.27
CA GLU A 72 10.11 1.67 14.91
C GLU A 72 8.90 1.94 14.00
N GLU A 73 8.06 0.93 13.78
CA GLU A 73 6.95 0.97 12.82
C GLU A 73 5.97 2.13 13.08
N ASN A 74 5.48 2.27 14.32
CA ASN A 74 4.53 3.33 14.68
C ASN A 74 5.10 4.73 14.41
N LEU A 75 6.40 4.91 14.66
CA LEU A 75 7.07 6.16 14.41
C LEU A 75 7.21 6.41 12.89
N LEU A 76 7.65 5.41 12.13
CA LEU A 76 7.77 5.49 10.67
C LEU A 76 6.43 5.83 9.99
N ASN A 77 5.34 5.18 10.40
CA ASN A 77 4.00 5.42 9.86
C ASN A 77 3.51 6.83 10.18
N THR A 78 3.73 7.29 11.42
CA THR A 78 3.36 8.67 11.81
C THR A 78 4.20 9.71 11.06
N MET A 79 5.50 9.47 10.88
CA MET A 79 6.37 10.33 10.08
C MET A 79 5.92 10.39 8.62
N GLN A 80 5.58 9.24 8.02
CA GLN A 80 5.08 9.16 6.65
C GLN A 80 3.82 9.99 6.46
N LEU A 81 2.88 9.90 7.41
CA LEU A 81 1.67 10.72 7.42
C LEU A 81 2.01 12.22 7.46
N VAL A 82 2.90 12.64 8.37
CA VAL A 82 3.27 14.05 8.51
C VAL A 82 3.95 14.58 7.23
N PHE A 83 4.91 13.86 6.67
CA PHE A 83 5.55 14.25 5.42
C PHE A 83 4.56 14.32 4.25
N LYS A 84 3.61 13.37 4.16
CA LYS A 84 2.56 13.39 3.14
C LYS A 84 1.68 14.64 3.28
N LEU A 85 1.21 14.94 4.49
CA LEU A 85 0.38 16.11 4.77
C LEU A 85 1.11 17.42 4.49
N CYS A 86 2.40 17.48 4.78
CA CYS A 86 3.24 18.64 4.48
C CYS A 86 3.64 18.77 2.99
N GLY A 87 3.18 17.88 2.11
CA GLY A 87 3.53 17.90 0.68
C GLY A 87 4.96 17.47 0.37
N ALA A 88 5.63 16.77 1.29
CA ALA A 88 7.01 16.31 1.13
C ALA A 88 7.20 14.78 1.31
N PRO A 89 6.33 13.91 0.74
CA PRO A 89 6.41 12.46 0.94
C PRO A 89 7.73 11.84 0.47
N GLN A 90 8.39 12.44 -0.52
CA GLN A 90 9.68 11.97 -1.04
C GLN A 90 10.79 11.93 0.01
N GLU A 91 10.73 12.75 1.06
CA GLU A 91 11.77 12.79 2.08
C GLU A 91 11.84 11.51 2.91
N MET A 92 10.73 10.74 3.01
CA MET A 92 10.71 9.47 3.72
C MET A 92 11.57 8.38 3.08
N LEU A 93 11.93 8.52 1.80
CA LEU A 93 12.64 7.47 1.07
C LEU A 93 13.94 7.08 1.77
N LEU A 94 14.76 8.07 2.17
CA LEU A 94 16.02 7.83 2.88
C LEU A 94 15.81 7.14 4.24
N THR A 95 14.71 7.46 4.92
CA THR A 95 14.38 6.82 6.20
C THR A 95 14.02 5.35 6.01
N TYR A 96 13.22 5.03 5.00
CA TYR A 96 12.89 3.64 4.68
C TYR A 96 14.11 2.87 4.16
N GLU A 97 15.03 3.49 3.41
CA GLU A 97 16.29 2.86 3.01
C GLU A 97 17.10 2.44 4.25
N HIS A 98 17.22 3.32 5.24
CA HIS A 98 17.88 3.00 6.52
C HIS A 98 17.14 1.93 7.31
N ALA A 99 15.82 2.03 7.46
CA ALA A 99 15.02 1.07 8.21
C ALA A 99 15.05 -0.33 7.59
N ALA A 100 14.96 -0.44 6.26
CA ALA A 100 15.04 -1.72 5.55
C ALA A 100 16.43 -2.35 5.61
N ALA A 101 17.49 -1.54 5.69
CA ALA A 101 18.85 -2.02 5.91
C ALA A 101 19.03 -2.57 7.33
N ALA A 102 18.44 -1.92 8.34
CA ALA A 102 18.48 -2.37 9.73
C ALA A 102 17.60 -3.60 9.98
N GLN A 103 16.46 -3.71 9.30
CA GLN A 103 15.48 -4.78 9.47
C GLN A 103 15.18 -5.50 8.14
N PRO A 104 16.13 -6.26 7.58
CA PRO A 104 16.00 -6.87 6.25
C PRO A 104 14.89 -7.91 6.15
N THR A 105 14.44 -8.48 7.28
CA THR A 105 13.36 -9.47 7.36
C THR A 105 11.98 -8.86 7.60
N ASN A 106 11.90 -7.54 7.85
CA ASN A 106 10.62 -6.87 8.07
C ASN A 106 9.94 -6.61 6.72
N GLN A 107 8.89 -7.37 6.41
CA GLN A 107 8.20 -7.30 5.13
C GLN A 107 7.57 -5.91 4.91
N ASP A 108 6.89 -5.36 5.90
CA ASP A 108 6.16 -4.09 5.79
C ASP A 108 7.09 -2.92 5.46
N VAL A 109 8.24 -2.84 6.14
CA VAL A 109 9.25 -1.80 5.86
C VAL A 109 9.79 -1.92 4.44
N ASN A 110 10.06 -3.15 3.97
CA ASN A 110 10.52 -3.37 2.59
C ASN A 110 9.42 -3.03 1.56
N CYS A 111 8.15 -3.32 1.84
CA CYS A 111 7.01 -2.90 1.01
C CYS A 111 6.92 -1.38 0.92
N GLN A 112 7.04 -0.66 2.04
CA GLN A 112 7.01 0.81 2.04
C GLN A 112 8.18 1.40 1.25
N LEU A 113 9.38 0.81 1.38
CA LEU A 113 10.53 1.20 0.59
C LEU A 113 10.31 0.97 -0.92
N PHE A 114 9.72 -0.18 -1.29
CA PHE A 114 9.38 -0.48 -2.68
C PHE A 114 8.45 0.59 -3.26
N TYR A 115 7.37 0.95 -2.56
CA TYR A 115 6.47 2.03 -2.99
C TYR A 115 7.16 3.40 -3.03
N GLY A 116 8.13 3.64 -2.15
CA GLY A 116 9.00 4.80 -2.21
C GLY A 116 9.77 4.87 -3.53
N TYR A 117 10.43 3.78 -3.92
CA TYR A 117 11.14 3.70 -5.21
C TYR A 117 10.22 3.84 -6.42
N THR A 118 9.00 3.26 -6.37
CA THR A 118 8.01 3.42 -7.43
C THR A 118 7.67 4.89 -7.67
N ARG A 119 7.39 5.64 -6.59
CA ARG A 119 7.05 7.08 -6.68
C ARG A 119 8.22 7.93 -7.15
N ALA A 120 9.44 7.55 -6.78
CA ALA A 120 10.67 8.22 -7.19
C ALA A 120 11.18 7.75 -8.57
N LEU A 121 10.47 6.85 -9.26
CA LEU A 121 10.88 6.20 -10.51
C LEU A 121 12.32 5.62 -10.46
N SER A 122 12.74 5.16 -9.29
CA SER A 122 14.05 4.52 -9.09
C SER A 122 13.98 3.03 -9.43
N LEU A 123 13.70 2.72 -10.70
CA LEU A 123 13.26 1.38 -11.13
C LEU A 123 14.34 0.30 -10.96
N ALA A 124 15.62 0.64 -11.12
CA ALA A 124 16.72 -0.30 -10.87
C ALA A 124 16.79 -0.71 -9.39
N LYS A 125 16.63 0.23 -8.46
CA LYS A 125 16.58 -0.07 -7.01
C LYS A 125 15.31 -0.84 -6.67
N GLN A 126 14.18 -0.48 -7.29
CA GLN A 126 12.90 -1.18 -7.16
C GLN A 126 13.03 -2.67 -7.54
N GLN A 127 13.65 -2.96 -8.69
CA GLN A 127 13.90 -4.33 -9.16
C GLN A 127 14.81 -5.10 -8.19
N GLN A 128 15.92 -4.50 -7.74
CA GLN A 128 16.86 -5.13 -6.81
C GLN A 128 16.20 -5.49 -5.49
N LEU A 129 15.39 -4.58 -4.95
CA LEU A 129 14.64 -4.81 -3.72
C LEU A 129 13.61 -5.93 -3.89
N ALA A 130 12.85 -5.94 -4.98
CA ALA A 130 11.87 -6.99 -5.24
C ALA A 130 12.52 -8.38 -5.34
N PHE A 131 13.70 -8.50 -5.98
CA PHE A 131 14.44 -9.76 -5.96
C PHE A 131 14.90 -10.17 -4.57
N LYS A 132 15.36 -9.21 -3.75
CA LYS A 132 15.74 -9.49 -2.36
C LYS A 132 14.54 -10.01 -1.58
N MET A 133 13.38 -9.37 -1.71
CA MET A 133 12.13 -9.79 -1.06
C MET A 133 11.68 -11.17 -1.56
N TYR A 134 11.74 -11.44 -2.85
CA TYR A 134 11.41 -12.76 -3.39
C TYR A 134 12.29 -13.87 -2.80
N LYS A 135 13.61 -13.64 -2.69
CA LYS A 135 14.52 -14.60 -2.07
C LYS A 135 14.21 -14.87 -0.59
N SER A 136 13.70 -13.87 0.13
CA SER A 136 13.40 -14.00 1.57
C SER A 136 12.02 -14.59 1.85
N PHE A 137 11.00 -14.23 1.06
CA PHE A 137 9.60 -14.55 1.35
C PHE A 137 8.97 -15.55 0.36
N ASN A 138 9.63 -15.83 -0.77
CA ASN A 138 9.17 -16.76 -1.81
C ASN A 138 7.70 -16.59 -2.24
N SER A 139 7.29 -15.33 -2.49
CA SER A 139 5.93 -14.99 -2.90
C SER A 139 5.88 -14.54 -4.37
N LEU A 140 4.84 -14.98 -5.08
CA LEU A 140 4.53 -14.59 -6.46
C LEU A 140 4.47 -13.06 -6.62
N GLN A 141 3.93 -12.35 -5.62
CA GLN A 141 3.83 -10.89 -5.64
C GLN A 141 5.18 -10.21 -5.85
N PHE A 142 6.23 -10.69 -5.18
CA PHE A 142 7.56 -10.10 -5.28
C PHE A 142 8.25 -10.43 -6.62
N VAL A 143 7.93 -11.58 -7.23
CA VAL A 143 8.35 -11.88 -8.62
C VAL A 143 7.67 -10.92 -9.58
N GLY A 144 6.35 -10.73 -9.45
CA GLY A 144 5.60 -9.79 -10.27
C GLY A 144 6.14 -8.36 -10.15
N TRP A 145 6.46 -7.91 -8.94
CA TRP A 145 7.10 -6.61 -8.70
C TRP A 145 8.45 -6.47 -9.40
N ALA A 146 9.30 -7.50 -9.35
CA ALA A 146 10.59 -7.49 -10.03
C ALA A 146 10.41 -7.44 -11.57
N CYS A 147 9.49 -8.25 -12.10
CA CYS A 147 9.20 -8.32 -13.53
C CYS A 147 8.57 -7.01 -14.06
N LEU A 148 7.65 -6.41 -13.30
CA LEU A 148 7.09 -5.09 -13.60
C LEU A 148 8.19 -4.02 -13.62
N SER A 149 9.09 -4.03 -12.63
CA SER A 149 10.21 -3.09 -12.57
C SER A 149 11.14 -3.24 -13.78
N MET A 150 11.35 -4.46 -14.29
CA MET A 150 12.11 -4.71 -15.52
C MET A 150 11.38 -4.18 -16.76
N LEU A 151 10.07 -4.44 -16.87
CA LEU A 151 9.26 -3.94 -17.97
C LEU A 151 9.30 -2.40 -18.05
N LEU A 152 9.17 -1.73 -16.90
CA LEU A 152 9.23 -0.26 -16.82
C LEU A 152 10.63 0.28 -17.18
N GLN A 153 11.71 -0.38 -16.76
CA GLN A 153 13.07 0.01 -17.17
C GLN A 153 13.29 -0.07 -18.68
N VAL A 154 12.65 -1.03 -19.36
CA VAL A 154 12.74 -1.18 -20.81
C VAL A 154 11.85 -0.18 -21.54
N THR A 155 10.59 -0.03 -21.10
CA THR A 155 9.56 0.72 -21.85
C THR A 155 9.51 2.20 -21.51
N VAL A 156 9.75 2.57 -20.25
CA VAL A 156 9.64 3.95 -19.76
C VAL A 156 11.00 4.61 -19.65
N GLU A 157 11.91 4.05 -18.83
CA GLU A 157 13.23 4.66 -18.58
C GLU A 157 14.23 4.40 -19.72
N LYS A 158 14.02 3.32 -20.49
CA LYS A 158 14.94 2.81 -21.52
C LYS A 158 16.37 2.56 -20.99
N SER A 159 16.48 2.27 -19.70
CA SER A 159 17.74 1.98 -18.99
C SER A 159 18.17 0.52 -19.14
N LEU A 160 17.22 -0.38 -19.39
CA LEU A 160 17.45 -1.81 -19.58
C LEU A 160 17.15 -2.21 -21.03
N PRO A 161 17.99 -3.06 -21.68
CA PRO A 161 17.72 -3.48 -23.05
C PRO A 161 16.64 -4.57 -23.12
N VAL A 162 15.82 -4.54 -24.17
CA VAL A 162 14.70 -5.48 -24.42
C VAL A 162 15.11 -6.96 -24.29
N LYS A 163 16.35 -7.30 -24.65
CA LYS A 163 16.93 -8.65 -24.52
C LYS A 163 16.93 -9.23 -23.10
N MET A 164 16.65 -8.42 -22.07
CA MET A 164 16.50 -8.86 -20.68
C MET A 164 15.06 -9.27 -20.32
N LEU A 165 14.05 -8.91 -21.12
CA LEU A 165 12.66 -9.29 -20.91
C LEU A 165 12.39 -10.81 -20.97
N PRO A 166 13.07 -11.61 -21.83
CA PRO A 166 12.94 -13.07 -21.80
C PRO A 166 13.26 -13.70 -20.45
N LEU A 167 14.11 -13.07 -19.63
CA LEU A 167 14.36 -13.54 -18.27
C LEU A 167 13.14 -13.27 -17.38
N ALA A 168 12.56 -12.09 -17.46
CA ALA A 168 11.37 -11.71 -16.68
C ALA A 168 10.17 -12.60 -17.04
N ASP A 169 9.94 -12.88 -18.33
CA ASP A 169 8.82 -13.76 -18.74
C ASP A 169 8.96 -15.16 -18.14
N LYS A 170 10.18 -15.75 -18.18
CA LYS A 170 10.41 -17.11 -17.71
C LYS A 170 10.24 -17.19 -16.20
N MET A 171 10.72 -16.18 -15.49
CA MET A 171 10.56 -16.07 -14.04
C MET A 171 9.09 -15.95 -13.65
N LEU A 172 8.33 -15.08 -14.32
CA LEU A 172 6.91 -14.89 -14.01
C LEU A 172 6.07 -16.12 -14.39
N THR A 173 6.31 -16.71 -15.56
CA THR A 173 5.64 -17.94 -16.01
C THR A 173 5.87 -19.09 -15.03
N LYS A 174 7.13 -19.26 -14.58
CA LYS A 174 7.45 -20.28 -13.57
C LYS A 174 6.73 -19.98 -12.25
N ALA A 175 6.78 -18.74 -11.76
CA ALA A 175 6.16 -18.37 -10.50
C ALA A 175 4.62 -18.55 -10.51
N LEU A 176 3.97 -18.27 -11.65
CA LEU A 176 2.53 -18.51 -11.82
C LEU A 176 2.17 -20.00 -11.70
N ARG A 177 3.00 -20.88 -12.27
CA ARG A 177 2.81 -22.33 -12.17
C ARG A 177 3.13 -22.88 -10.78
N ASP A 178 4.16 -22.33 -10.13
CA ASP A 178 4.57 -22.74 -8.77
C ASP A 178 3.57 -22.26 -7.70
N HIS A 179 2.82 -21.17 -7.96
CA HIS A 179 1.86 -20.57 -7.02
C HIS A 179 0.46 -20.35 -7.63
N PRO A 180 -0.25 -21.41 -8.06
CA PRO A 180 -1.51 -21.28 -8.78
C PRO A 180 -2.61 -20.60 -7.94
N ALA A 181 -2.63 -20.84 -6.63
CA ALA A 181 -3.62 -20.22 -5.73
C ALA A 181 -3.44 -18.70 -5.55
N ALA A 182 -2.24 -18.16 -5.83
CA ALA A 182 -1.96 -16.73 -5.79
C ALA A 182 -2.02 -16.08 -7.18
N SER A 183 -2.21 -16.89 -8.23
CA SER A 183 -2.38 -16.40 -9.60
C SER A 183 -3.62 -15.54 -9.68
N ASN A 184 -3.48 -14.32 -10.19
CA ASN A 184 -4.57 -13.40 -10.42
C ASN A 184 -4.47 -12.83 -11.85
N GLY A 185 -5.55 -12.21 -12.32
CA GLY A 185 -5.58 -11.61 -13.67
C GLY A 185 -4.50 -10.54 -13.89
N GLU A 186 -4.01 -9.89 -12.83
CA GLU A 186 -2.98 -8.85 -12.93
C GLU A 186 -1.60 -9.43 -13.32
N PHE A 187 -1.19 -10.55 -12.72
CA PHE A 187 0.08 -11.21 -13.07
C PHE A 187 0.02 -11.85 -14.45
N THR A 188 -1.13 -12.40 -14.84
CA THR A 188 -1.38 -12.86 -16.21
C THR A 188 -1.28 -11.71 -17.20
N GLN A 189 -1.90 -10.56 -16.90
CA GLN A 189 -1.78 -9.36 -17.72
C GLN A 189 -0.34 -8.86 -17.82
N LEU A 190 0.42 -8.90 -16.71
CA LEU A 190 1.84 -8.54 -16.72
C LEU A 190 2.66 -9.46 -17.63
N LEU A 191 2.40 -10.77 -17.61
CA LEU A 191 3.07 -11.72 -18.51
C LEU A 191 2.76 -11.42 -19.98
N VAL A 192 1.50 -11.11 -20.30
CA VAL A 192 1.09 -10.69 -21.64
C VAL A 192 1.85 -9.43 -22.08
N LEU A 193 1.95 -8.42 -21.22
CA LEU A 193 2.68 -7.18 -21.52
C LEU A 193 4.19 -7.43 -21.74
N LEU A 194 4.79 -8.33 -20.97
CA LEU A 194 6.20 -8.73 -21.16
C LEU A 194 6.42 -9.41 -22.51
N LEU A 195 5.49 -10.25 -22.96
CA LEU A 195 5.59 -10.94 -24.26
C LEU A 195 5.30 -10.00 -25.43
N GLN A 196 4.35 -9.07 -25.28
CA GLN A 196 4.10 -8.02 -26.27
C GLN A 196 5.31 -7.10 -26.45
N ALA A 197 5.98 -6.72 -25.35
CA ALA A 197 7.21 -5.92 -25.41
C ALA A 197 8.41 -6.66 -26.05
N GLN A 198 8.30 -7.96 -26.26
CA GLN A 198 9.26 -8.79 -26.98
C GLN A 198 8.84 -9.08 -28.44
N ASP A 199 7.78 -8.45 -28.94
CA ASP A 199 7.19 -8.72 -30.26
C ASP A 199 6.71 -10.17 -30.45
N LYS A 200 6.19 -10.79 -29.38
CA LYS A 200 5.66 -12.18 -29.36
C LYS A 200 4.16 -12.26 -29.08
N PRO A 201 3.29 -11.74 -29.96
CA PRO A 201 1.84 -11.68 -29.70
C PRO A 201 1.17 -13.06 -29.65
N GLN A 202 1.68 -14.05 -30.38
CA GLN A 202 1.12 -15.41 -30.38
C GLN A 202 1.37 -16.12 -29.04
N GLU A 203 2.59 -16.01 -28.50
CA GLU A 203 2.92 -16.54 -27.17
C GLU A 203 2.12 -15.80 -26.08
N ALA A 204 1.91 -14.49 -26.23
CA ALA A 204 1.09 -13.70 -25.30
C ALA A 204 -0.36 -14.20 -25.25
N MET A 205 -0.96 -14.50 -26.40
CA MET A 205 -2.31 -15.07 -26.47
C MET A 205 -2.38 -16.46 -25.82
N ALA A 206 -1.39 -17.31 -26.08
CA ALA A 206 -1.32 -18.64 -25.47
C ALA A 206 -1.19 -18.56 -23.94
N ALA A 207 -0.32 -17.68 -23.42
CA ALA A 207 -0.17 -17.46 -21.99
C ALA A 207 -1.43 -16.90 -21.35
N PHE A 208 -2.13 -15.98 -22.03
CA PHE A 208 -3.41 -15.48 -21.58
C PHE A 208 -4.42 -16.64 -21.43
N GLN A 209 -4.56 -17.47 -22.45
CA GLN A 209 -5.46 -18.63 -22.41
C GLN A 209 -5.08 -19.66 -21.33
N GLU A 210 -3.79 -19.88 -21.07
CA GLU A 210 -3.29 -20.81 -20.05
C GLU A 210 -3.67 -20.34 -18.63
N PHE A 211 -3.54 -19.06 -18.33
CA PHE A 211 -3.63 -18.52 -16.97
C PHE A 211 -4.90 -17.71 -16.66
N ILE A 212 -5.84 -17.56 -17.61
CA ILE A 212 -7.16 -17.04 -17.26
C ILE A 212 -7.91 -18.09 -16.45
N HIS A 213 -8.06 -17.82 -15.17
CA HIS A 213 -9.11 -18.43 -14.37
C HIS A 213 -10.37 -17.57 -14.55
N VAL A 214 -11.23 -17.93 -15.51
CA VAL A 214 -12.62 -17.46 -15.46
C VAL A 214 -13.18 -18.11 -14.20
N ASP A 215 -13.63 -17.32 -13.22
CA ASP A 215 -14.48 -17.82 -12.15
C ASP A 215 -15.77 -18.34 -12.79
N ALA A 216 -15.73 -19.57 -13.30
CA ALA A 216 -16.85 -20.31 -13.86
C ALA A 216 -17.84 -20.74 -12.77
N ALA A 217 -17.92 -19.97 -11.67
CA ALA A 217 -18.92 -20.10 -10.63
C ALA A 217 -20.10 -19.11 -10.82
N ALA A 218 -20.09 -18.30 -11.90
CA ALA A 218 -21.21 -17.45 -12.28
C ALA A 218 -22.12 -18.04 -13.37
N ASP A 219 -21.74 -19.15 -14.00
CA ASP A 219 -22.49 -19.78 -15.11
C ASP A 219 -22.87 -21.25 -14.81
N GLU A 220 -23.36 -21.52 -13.61
CA GLU A 220 -24.26 -22.67 -13.42
C GLU A 220 -25.65 -22.25 -13.91
N PRO A 221 -26.20 -22.85 -14.98
CA PRO A 221 -27.56 -22.54 -15.41
C PRO A 221 -28.51 -23.05 -14.33
N SER A 222 -29.08 -22.14 -13.55
CA SER A 222 -30.09 -22.46 -12.54
C SER A 222 -31.18 -23.32 -13.18
N SER A 223 -31.17 -24.59 -12.83
CA SER A 223 -32.13 -25.58 -13.32
C SER A 223 -33.54 -25.17 -12.92
N SER A 224 -34.38 -24.99 -13.93
CA SER A 224 -35.84 -25.18 -13.90
C SER A 224 -36.62 -24.47 -12.78
N ILE A 225 -37.06 -23.24 -13.03
CA ILE A 225 -38.33 -22.76 -12.47
C ILE A 225 -39.26 -22.44 -13.66
N LYS A 226 -40.30 -23.25 -13.80
CA LYS A 226 -41.35 -23.10 -14.83
C LYS A 226 -42.02 -21.72 -14.71
N PRO A 227 -42.42 -21.07 -15.82
CA PRO A 227 -43.23 -19.86 -15.74
C PRO A 227 -44.67 -20.27 -15.40
N ARG A 228 -45.21 -19.74 -14.31
CA ARG A 228 -46.66 -19.79 -14.04
C ARG A 228 -47.19 -18.37 -14.17
N SER A 229 -47.89 -18.12 -15.27
CA SER A 229 -48.61 -16.90 -15.56
C SER A 229 -49.77 -16.68 -14.58
N LEU A 230 -49.90 -15.42 -14.16
CA LEU A 230 -51.11 -14.58 -14.02
C LEU A 230 -52.38 -15.20 -13.39
N GLU A 231 -52.82 -14.66 -12.24
CA GLU A 231 -53.98 -13.75 -12.12
C GLU A 231 -54.42 -13.53 -10.66
N GLY A 232 -54.80 -12.28 -10.34
CA GLY A 232 -55.87 -12.01 -9.38
C GLY A 232 -55.52 -11.27 -8.08
N GLN A 233 -55.77 -9.95 -8.06
CA GLN A 233 -56.43 -9.14 -7.02
C GLN A 233 -55.94 -9.27 -5.55
N GLY A 234 -55.61 -8.24 -4.77
CA GLY A 234 -55.93 -6.82 -4.75
C GLY A 234 -55.87 -6.35 -3.27
N LYS A 235 -55.75 -5.03 -3.08
CA LYS A 235 -55.92 -4.23 -1.85
C LYS A 235 -54.74 -4.00 -0.88
N ASP A 236 -54.41 -2.71 -0.83
CA ASP A 236 -54.31 -1.85 0.35
C ASP A 236 -53.19 -2.10 1.39
N ARG A 237 -52.14 -1.27 1.34
CA ARG A 237 -51.92 -0.13 2.27
C ARG A 237 -50.47 0.36 2.17
N LEU A 238 -50.29 1.62 1.76
CA LEU A 238 -49.10 2.42 2.09
C LEU A 238 -49.13 2.76 3.59
N PRO A 239 -47.96 2.93 4.21
CA PRO A 239 -47.62 4.28 4.62
C PRO A 239 -46.17 4.67 4.33
N SER A 240 -46.03 5.94 3.93
CA SER A 240 -44.82 6.76 3.92
C SER A 240 -44.18 6.90 5.31
N LEU A 241 -42.85 7.04 5.38
CA LEU A 241 -42.17 8.25 5.90
C LEU A 241 -40.63 8.11 5.94
N SER A 242 -39.99 9.11 5.32
CA SER A 242 -38.80 9.86 5.76
C SER A 242 -37.43 9.18 5.99
N SER A 243 -36.49 9.58 5.12
CA SER A 243 -35.19 10.25 5.38
C SER A 243 -34.06 9.55 6.15
N SER A 244 -32.92 9.40 5.46
CA SER A 244 -31.55 9.86 5.79
C SER A 244 -30.58 8.97 4.99
N SER A 245 -29.88 9.45 3.95
CA SER A 245 -28.67 10.28 3.95
C SER A 245 -27.58 9.79 4.89
N SER A 246 -26.40 9.49 4.30
CA SER A 246 -25.05 9.35 4.86
C SER A 246 -24.52 7.92 4.83
N LEU A 247 -23.26 7.64 4.55
CA LEU A 247 -22.10 8.42 4.09
C LEU A 247 -21.06 7.36 3.71
N ASP A 248 -20.31 7.66 2.66
CA ASP A 248 -19.04 7.06 2.30
C ASP A 248 -18.15 6.80 3.52
N HIS A 249 -17.63 5.57 3.64
CA HIS A 249 -16.65 5.22 4.66
C HIS A 249 -15.37 4.60 4.06
N TRP A 250 -14.38 5.47 3.86
CA TRP A 250 -12.92 5.31 4.04
C TRP A 250 -12.19 4.11 3.41
N SER A 251 -11.29 4.41 2.45
CA SER A 251 -10.14 3.58 2.06
C SER A 251 -8.87 4.14 2.71
N LEU A 252 -8.26 3.34 3.60
CA LEU A 252 -6.92 3.48 4.14
C LEU A 252 -5.90 2.79 3.23
#